data_AF-A0A9D2I6Q9-F1
#
_entry.id   AF-A0A9D2I6Q9-F1
#
_cell.length_a   1.000
_cell.length_b   1.000
_cell.length_c   1.000
_cell.angle_alpha   90.00
_cell.angle_beta   90.00
_cell.angle_gamma   90.00
#
_symmetry.space_group_name_H-M   'P 1'
#
loop_
_entity.id
_entity.type
_entity.pdbx_description
1 polymer ?
#
loop_
_entity_poly.entity_id
_entity_poly.type
_entity_poly.pdbx_seq_one_letter_code
_entity_poly.pdbx_strand_id
1 'polypeptide(L)'
;MLPVNLRITLGIALIIYFGLILLFLKRKAIELKYTLLWLLAGACMTVLVVFPHLLPAFLRLLGITGNMNGLFIICIAFLMMLCMALTSIVSRQAGKIRKLTQSMAIMEKELREERKSTK
;
A
#
# COMPACT_ATOMS: atom_id res chain seq x y z
N MET A 1 -10.08 -9.39 -27.64
CA MET A 1 -9.11 -8.27 -27.67
C MET A 1 -9.53 -7.23 -26.64
N LEU A 2 -8.60 -6.65 -25.87
CA LEU A 2 -8.94 -5.54 -24.98
C LEU A 2 -9.27 -4.31 -25.84
N PRO A 3 -10.43 -3.66 -25.65
CA PRO A 3 -10.80 -2.49 -26.44
C PRO A 3 -9.80 -1.35 -26.21
N VAL A 4 -9.42 -0.65 -27.28
CA VAL A 4 -8.43 0.44 -27.27
C VAL A 4 -8.78 1.51 -26.25
N ASN A 5 -10.08 1.80 -26.08
CA ASN A 5 -10.61 2.72 -25.09
C ASN A 5 -10.14 2.38 -23.67
N LEU A 6 -10.09 1.10 -23.30
CA LEU A 6 -9.69 0.66 -21.97
C LEU A 6 -8.18 0.86 -21.74
N ARG A 7 -7.36 0.67 -22.79
CA ARG A 7 -5.91 0.89 -22.72
C ARG A 7 -5.59 2.37 -22.51
N ILE A 8 -6.28 3.26 -23.23
CA ILE A 8 -6.08 4.71 -23.11
C ILE A 8 -6.51 5.17 -21.71
N THR A 9 -7.68 4.76 -21.23
CA THR A 9 -8.16 5.14 -19.89
C THR A 9 -7.23 4.64 -18.78
N LEU A 10 -6.75 3.39 -18.86
CA LEU A 10 -5.79 2.84 -17.89
C LEU A 10 -4.43 3.55 -17.94
N GLY A 11 -3.96 3.91 -19.13
CA GLY A 11 -2.72 4.68 -19.29
C GLY A 11 -2.79 6.06 -18.64
N ILE A 12 -3.89 6.79 -18.87
CA ILE A 12 -4.13 8.10 -18.24
C ILE A 12 -4.22 7.95 -16.72
N ALA A 13 -4.96 6.94 -16.22
CA ALA A 13 -5.07 6.66 -14.80
C ALA A 13 -3.69 6.35 -14.15
N LEU A 14 -2.82 5.61 -14.84
CA LEU A 14 -1.46 5.31 -14.40
C LEU A 14 -0.59 6.57 -14.29
N ILE A 15 -0.67 7.47 -15.27
CA ILE A 15 0.08 8.75 -15.24
C ILE A 15 -0.39 9.60 -14.05
N ILE A 16 -1.69 9.71 -13.84
CA ILE A 16 -2.26 10.43 -12.69
C ILE A 16 -1.81 9.78 -11.37
N TYR A 17 -1.85 8.44 -11.29
CA TYR A 17 -1.41 7.69 -10.12
C TYR A 17 0.05 7.96 -9.74
N PHE A 18 0.98 7.87 -10.70
CA PHE A 18 2.39 8.19 -10.45
C PHE A 18 2.58 9.67 -10.11
N GLY A 19 1.84 10.57 -10.77
CA GLY A 19 1.84 12.00 -10.44
C GLY A 19 1.42 12.27 -8.99
N LEU A 20 0.38 11.59 -8.50
CA LEU A 20 -0.05 11.67 -7.10
C LEU A 20 1.00 11.11 -6.14
N ILE A 21 1.61 9.97 -6.44
CA ILE A 21 2.71 9.42 -5.63
C ILE A 21 3.87 10.41 -5.52
N LEU A 22 4.30 11.00 -6.65
CA LEU A 22 5.38 11.99 -6.67
C LEU A 22 5.02 13.25 -5.88
N LEU A 23 3.76 13.70 -5.95
CA LEU A 23 3.27 14.85 -5.19
C LEU A 23 3.22 14.56 -3.68
N PHE A 24 2.75 13.38 -3.28
CA PHE A 24 2.77 12.95 -1.88
C PHE A 24 4.19 12.78 -1.34
N LEU A 25 5.12 12.29 -2.18
CA LEU A 25 6.53 12.19 -1.84
C LEU A 25 7.17 13.59 -1.67
N LYS A 26 6.90 14.53 -2.59
CA LYS A 26 7.37 15.92 -2.48
C LYS A 26 6.83 16.64 -1.25
N ARG A 27 5.59 16.38 -0.86
CA ARG A 27 4.98 16.96 0.34
C ARG A 27 5.44 16.32 1.66
N LYS A 28 6.33 15.31 1.62
CA LYS A 28 6.74 14.50 2.79
C LYS A 28 5.55 13.98 3.63
N ALA A 29 4.37 13.87 3.02
CA ALA A 29 3.13 13.52 3.72
C ALA A 29 3.09 12.02 4.08
N ILE A 30 3.93 11.22 3.43
CA ILE A 30 3.99 9.76 3.56
C ILE A 30 5.44 9.38 3.86
N GLU A 31 5.66 8.57 4.91
CA GLU A 31 6.97 7.98 5.21
C GLU A 31 7.46 7.14 4.01
N LEU A 32 8.74 7.27 3.65
CA LEU A 32 9.36 6.66 2.46
C LEU A 32 9.06 5.17 2.31
N LYS A 33 8.95 4.46 3.43
CA LYS A 33 8.60 3.03 3.49
C LYS A 33 7.23 2.71 2.88
N TYR A 34 6.22 3.55 3.10
CA TYR A 34 4.88 3.34 2.56
C TYR A 34 4.83 3.71 1.09
N THR A 35 5.54 4.77 0.69
CA THR A 35 5.69 5.12 -0.73
C THR A 35 6.34 3.98 -1.51
N LEU A 36 7.26 3.22 -0.90
CA LEU A 36 7.87 2.05 -1.53
C LEU A 36 6.86 0.96 -1.88
N LEU A 37 5.90 0.69 -0.98
CA LEU A 37 4.82 -0.28 -1.25
C LEU A 37 3.88 0.20 -2.35
N TRP A 38 3.54 1.49 -2.34
CA TRP A 38 2.74 2.10 -3.40
C TRP A 38 3.49 2.12 -4.74
N LEU A 39 4.80 2.40 -4.77
CA LEU A 39 5.62 2.32 -5.99
C LEU A 39 5.70 0.90 -6.53
N LEU A 40 5.92 -0.09 -5.67
CA LEU A 40 5.94 -1.50 -6.07
C LEU A 40 4.56 -1.92 -6.62
N ALA A 41 3.49 -1.44 -5.99
CA ALA A 41 2.15 -1.69 -6.46
C ALA A 41 1.88 -1.08 -7.85
N GLY A 42 2.29 0.19 -8.05
CA GLY A 42 2.25 0.87 -9.33
C GLY A 42 3.07 0.17 -10.41
N ALA A 43 4.25 -0.36 -10.06
CA ALA A 43 5.08 -1.13 -10.97
C ALA A 43 4.36 -2.41 -11.42
N CYS A 44 3.76 -3.17 -10.50
CA CYS A 44 2.94 -4.34 -10.85
C CYS A 44 1.78 -3.98 -11.79
N MET A 45 1.08 -2.88 -11.52
CA MET A 45 0.02 -2.40 -12.42
C MET A 45 0.55 -2.00 -13.80
N THR A 46 1.70 -1.33 -13.85
CA THR A 46 2.33 -0.90 -15.11
C THR A 46 2.67 -2.11 -15.98
N VAL A 47 3.23 -3.17 -15.39
CA VAL A 47 3.51 -4.43 -16.10
C VAL A 47 2.23 -5.03 -16.69
N LEU A 48 1.12 -5.01 -15.94
CA LEU A 48 -0.17 -5.50 -16.43
C LEU A 48 -0.71 -4.69 -17.61
N VAL A 49 -0.50 -3.37 -17.62
CA VAL A 49 -0.99 -2.47 -18.68
C VAL A 49 -0.11 -2.54 -19.93
N VAL A 50 1.22 -2.62 -19.76
CA VAL A 50 2.18 -2.75 -20.87
C VAL A 50 2.08 -4.12 -21.53
N PHE A 51 1.84 -5.17 -20.75
CA PHE A 51 1.71 -6.54 -21.25
C PHE A 51 0.28 -7.11 -21.10
N PRO A 52 -0.66 -6.69 -21.97
CA PRO A 52 -2.06 -7.12 -21.93
C PRO A 52 -2.27 -8.62 -22.25
N HIS A 53 -1.23 -9.36 -22.60
CA HIS A 53 -1.28 -10.81 -22.82
C HIS A 53 -1.17 -11.64 -21.53
N LEU A 54 -0.65 -11.08 -20.43
CA LEU A 54 -0.64 -11.80 -19.14
C LEU A 54 -2.04 -11.94 -18.56
N LEU A 55 -2.87 -10.89 -18.70
CA LEU A 55 -4.26 -10.88 -18.26
C LEU A 55 -5.07 -12.10 -18.74
N PRO A 56 -5.22 -12.35 -20.06
CA PRO A 56 -5.96 -13.49 -20.57
C PRO A 56 -5.33 -14.84 -20.18
N ALA A 57 -4.02 -14.90 -19.90
CA ALA A 57 -3.36 -16.12 -19.41
C ALA A 57 -3.80 -16.46 -17.97
N PHE A 58 -3.82 -15.47 -17.07
CA PHE A 58 -4.33 -15.65 -15.70
C PHE A 58 -5.84 -15.91 -15.68
N LEU A 59 -6.59 -15.21 -16.52
CA LEU A 59 -8.03 -15.38 -16.73
C LEU A 59 -8.40 -16.80 -17.17
N ARG A 60 -7.62 -17.39 -18.09
CA ARG A 60 -7.79 -18.79 -18.52
C ARG A 60 -7.51 -19.76 -17.37
N LEU A 61 -6.50 -19.50 -16.54
CA LEU A 61 -6.20 -20.31 -15.36
C LEU A 61 -7.36 -20.29 -14.35
N LEU A 62 -7.99 -19.13 -14.18
CA LEU A 62 -9.15 -18.95 -13.29
C LEU A 62 -10.50 -19.35 -13.92
N GLY A 63 -10.53 -19.73 -15.21
CA GLY A 63 -11.77 -20.13 -15.89
C GLY A 63 -12.75 -18.98 -16.17
N ILE A 64 -12.30 -17.72 -16.17
CA ILE A 64 -13.16 -16.55 -16.35
C ILE A 64 -13.25 -16.19 -17.84
N THR A 65 -14.45 -16.25 -18.41
CA THR A 65 -14.71 -16.00 -19.84
C THR A 65 -14.74 -14.49 -20.19
N GLY A 66 -15.03 -13.63 -19.21
CA GLY A 66 -15.18 -12.19 -19.40
C GLY A 66 -13.90 -11.40 -19.16
N ASN A 67 -13.34 -10.78 -20.21
CA ASN A 67 -12.08 -10.03 -20.15
C ASN A 67 -12.15 -8.80 -19.22
N MET A 68 -13.33 -8.15 -19.11
CA MET A 68 -13.57 -7.05 -18.16
C MET A 68 -13.70 -7.55 -16.72
N ASN A 69 -14.46 -8.64 -16.50
CA ASN A 69 -14.69 -9.18 -15.16
C ASN A 69 -13.39 -9.72 -14.54
N GLY A 70 -12.50 -10.31 -15.34
CA GLY A 70 -11.17 -10.71 -14.87
C GLY A 70 -10.29 -9.57 -14.41
N LEU A 71 -10.31 -8.45 -15.15
CA LEU A 71 -9.61 -7.24 -14.76
C LEU A 71 -10.09 -6.76 -13.39
N PHE A 72 -11.41 -6.75 -13.15
CA PHE A 72 -11.97 -6.39 -11.85
C PHE A 72 -11.52 -7.35 -10.74
N ILE A 73 -11.57 -8.66 -10.97
CA ILE A 73 -11.16 -9.66 -9.97
C ILE A 73 -9.67 -9.49 -9.60
N ILE A 74 -8.79 -9.27 -10.59
CA ILE A 74 -7.37 -9.04 -10.34
C ILE A 74 -7.16 -7.74 -9.57
N CYS A 75 -7.83 -6.65 -9.95
CA CYS A 75 -7.76 -5.38 -9.22
C CYS A 75 -8.24 -5.54 -7.76
N ILE A 76 -9.35 -6.26 -7.53
CA ILE A 76 -9.88 -6.51 -6.19
C ILE A 76 -8.91 -7.37 -5.37
N ALA A 77 -8.39 -8.46 -5.94
CA ALA A 77 -7.40 -9.32 -5.28
C ALA A 77 -6.13 -8.53 -4.91
N PHE A 78 -5.68 -7.66 -5.80
CA PHE A 78 -4.55 -6.78 -5.57
C PHE A 78 -4.83 -5.74 -4.47
N LEU A 79 -6.00 -5.12 -4.48
CA LEU A 79 -6.45 -4.21 -3.41
C LEU A 79 -6.52 -4.93 -2.06
N MET A 80 -7.02 -6.16 -2.02
CA MET A 80 -7.06 -6.98 -0.80
C MET A 80 -5.65 -7.25 -0.25
N MET A 81 -4.70 -7.59 -1.12
CA MET A 81 -3.29 -7.77 -0.74
C MET A 81 -2.68 -6.48 -0.19
N LEU A 82 -2.97 -5.35 -0.82
CA LEU A 82 -2.50 -4.04 -0.39
C LEU A 82 -3.11 -3.65 0.97
N CYS A 83 -4.40 -3.91 1.19
CA CYS A 83 -5.06 -3.74 2.48
C CYS A 83 -4.39 -4.58 3.57
N MET A 84 -4.12 -5.86 3.31
CA MET A 84 -3.40 -6.72 4.26
C MET A 84 -2.00 -6.19 4.60
N ALA A 85 -1.25 -5.72 3.60
CA ALA A 85 0.07 -5.14 3.82
C ALA A 85 -0.02 -3.89 4.71
N LEU A 86 -0.98 -2.99 4.44
CA LEU A 86 -1.23 -1.80 5.26
C LEU A 86 -1.63 -2.17 6.69
N THR A 87 -2.56 -3.10 6.87
CA THR A 87 -2.99 -3.59 8.19
C THR A 87 -1.83 -4.16 8.99
N SER A 88 -0.94 -4.93 8.35
CA SER A 88 0.27 -5.47 8.99
C SER A 88 1.20 -4.36 9.50
N ILE A 89 1.36 -3.29 8.73
CA ILE A 89 2.20 -2.17 9.14
C ILE A 89 1.58 -1.40 10.30
N VAL A 90 0.28 -1.11 10.23
CA VAL A 90 -0.47 -0.46 11.32
C VAL A 90 -0.37 -1.28 12.59
N SER A 91 -0.51 -2.60 12.51
CA SER A 91 -0.35 -3.52 13.64
C SER A 91 1.05 -3.42 14.26
N ARG A 92 2.12 -3.41 13.44
CA ARG A 92 3.50 -3.21 13.93
C ARG A 92 3.71 -1.83 14.56
N GLN A 93 3.11 -0.78 14.00
CA GLN A 93 3.18 0.57 14.57
C GLN A 93 2.49 0.65 15.93
N ALA A 94 1.31 0.06 16.07
CA ALA A 94 0.60 -0.01 17.35
C ALA A 94 1.47 -0.67 18.44
N GLY A 95 2.19 -1.75 18.09
CA GLY A 95 3.15 -2.39 18.99
C GLY A 95 4.31 -1.48 19.42
N LYS A 96 4.85 -0.66 18.49
CA LYS A 96 5.91 0.31 18.81
C LYS A 96 5.39 1.42 19.73
N ILE A 97 4.21 1.96 19.44
CA ILE A 97 3.56 2.99 20.27
C ILE A 97 3.38 2.46 21.70
N ARG A 98 2.85 1.24 21.85
CA ARG A 98 2.66 0.61 23.17
C ARG A 98 3.98 0.50 23.95
N LYS A 99 5.08 0.08 23.31
CA LYS A 99 6.40 0.01 23.95
C LYS A 99 6.93 1.39 24.35
N LEU A 100 6.72 2.40 23.51
CA LEU A 100 7.14 3.77 23.79
C LEU A 100 6.37 4.34 24.99
N THR A 101 5.05 4.15 25.03
CA THR A 101 4.21 4.54 26.16
C THR A 101 4.63 3.84 27.45
N GLN A 102 4.95 2.54 27.40
CA GLN A 102 5.46 1.81 28.57
C GLN A 102 6.82 2.35 29.04
N SER A 103 7.73 2.66 28.12
CA SER A 103 9.04 3.22 28.48
C SER A 103 8.91 4.61 29.12
N MET A 104 8.01 5.45 28.60
CA MET A 104 7.68 6.74 29.20
C MET A 104 7.11 6.59 30.62
N ALA A 105 6.19 5.64 30.83
CA ALA A 105 5.59 5.40 32.14
C ALA A 105 6.61 4.93 33.19
N ILE A 106 7.58 4.09 32.80
CA ILE A 106 8.68 3.65 33.68
C ILE A 106 9.58 4.84 34.03
N MET A 107 9.98 5.63 33.03
CA MET A 107 10.82 6.82 33.23
C MET A 107 10.14 7.86 34.15
N GLU A 108 8.83 8.07 33.99
CA GLU A 108 8.06 8.97 34.87
C GLU A 108 7.99 8.44 36.31
N LYS A 109 7.89 7.13 36.49
CA LYS A 109 7.91 6.49 37.82
C LYS A 109 9.26 6.68 38.51
N GLU A 110 10.37 6.40 37.82
CA GLU A 110 11.73 6.57 38.34
C GLU A 110 11.98 8.02 38.77
N LEU A 111 11.61 8.98 37.92
CA LEU A 111 11.73 10.41 38.24
C LEU A 111 10.92 10.82 39.48
N ARG A 112 9.74 10.21 39.67
CA ARG A 112 8.88 10.47 40.84
C ARG A 112 9.44 9.86 42.12
N GLU A 113 10.11 8.72 42.05
CA GLU A 113 10.77 8.07 43.19
C GLU A 113 12.01 8.87 43.62
N GLU A 114 12.84 9.33 42.67
CA GLU A 114 13.99 10.19 42.99
C GLU A 114 13.59 11.52 43.67
N ARG A 115 12.53 12.17 43.17
CA ARG A 115 11.99 13.38 43.82
C ARG A 115 11.48 13.14 45.23
N LYS A 116 11.01 11.93 45.57
CA LYS A 116 10.58 11.57 46.92
C LYS A 116 11.76 11.30 47.85
N SER A 117 12.83 10.70 47.36
CA SER A 117 14.04 10.43 48.16
C SER A 117 14.85 11.68 48.50
N THR A 118 14.66 12.77 47.75
CA THR A 118 15.37 14.04 47.95
C THR A 118 14.63 15.00 48.89
N LYS A 119 13.41 14.66 49.31
CA LYS A 119 12.61 15.39 50.30
C LYS A 119 12.57 14.66 51.63
#